data_AF-W1XN63-F1
#
_entry.id   AF-W1XN63-F1
#
_cell.length_a   1.000
_cell.length_b   1.000
_cell.length_c   1.000
_cell.angle_alpha   90.00
_cell.angle_beta   90.00
_cell.angle_gamma   90.00
#
_symmetry.space_group_name_H-M   'P 1'
#
loop_
_entity.id
_entity.type
_entity.pdbx_description
1 polymer ?
#
loop_
_entity_poly.entity_id
_entity_poly.type
_entity_poly.pdbx_seq_one_letter_code
_entity_poly.pdbx_strand_id
1 'polypeptide(L)'
;ARAKQLNLELDDAANQVLCYCYEGNLLALAQALERLSLLWPDGKLTLPRVEQAVNDAAHFTPFHWVDALLMGKSKRALHILQQLRLEGSEPVILLRTLQRELLLLVNLKRQSAHTPLRALFDKHRV
;
A
#
# COMPACT_ATOMS: atom_id res chain seq x y z
N ALA A 1 10.67 12.22 -10.30
CA ALA A 1 11.55 12.12 -11.49
C ALA A 1 10.83 11.75 -12.81
N ARG A 2 9.58 11.25 -12.81
CA ARG A 2 8.76 11.08 -14.05
C ARG A 2 7.93 12.32 -14.41
N ALA A 3 7.24 12.93 -13.42
CA ALA A 3 6.41 14.13 -13.64
C ALA A 3 7.16 15.29 -14.29
N LYS A 4 8.40 15.56 -13.83
CA LYS A 4 9.28 16.59 -14.42
C LYS A 4 9.65 16.30 -15.89
N GLN A 5 9.75 15.03 -16.30
CA GLN A 5 10.01 14.66 -17.70
C GLN A 5 8.80 14.96 -18.60
N LEU A 6 7.59 15.01 -18.03
CA LEU A 6 6.36 15.40 -18.70
C LEU A 6 6.07 16.90 -18.56
N ASN A 7 7.04 17.71 -18.10
CA ASN A 7 6.88 19.13 -17.80
C ASN A 7 5.71 19.44 -16.83
N LEU A 8 5.46 18.55 -15.88
CA LEU A 8 4.41 18.72 -14.86
C LEU A 8 4.98 19.31 -13.57
N GLU A 9 4.31 20.34 -13.06
CA GLU A 9 4.49 20.92 -11.73
C GLU A 9 3.49 20.26 -10.79
N LEU A 10 4.00 19.47 -9.84
CA LEU A 10 3.19 18.66 -8.93
C LEU A 10 3.29 19.22 -7.51
N ASP A 11 2.17 19.65 -6.95
CA ASP A 11 2.10 20.07 -5.54
C ASP A 11 2.37 18.87 -4.63
N ASP A 12 2.99 19.10 -3.46
CA ASP A 12 3.32 18.02 -2.52
C ASP A 12 2.08 17.24 -2.06
N ALA A 13 0.95 17.93 -1.84
CA ALA A 13 -0.31 17.29 -1.47
C ALA A 13 -0.88 16.42 -2.62
N ALA A 14 -0.80 16.90 -3.86
CA ALA A 14 -1.20 16.14 -5.04
C ALA A 14 -0.31 14.90 -5.25
N ASN A 15 0.99 15.03 -4.97
CA ASN A 15 1.93 13.92 -5.03
C ASN A 15 1.56 12.83 -4.00
N GLN A 16 1.20 13.21 -2.78
CA GLN A 16 0.75 12.25 -1.75
C GLN A 16 -0.51 11.50 -2.17
N VAL A 17 -1.49 12.20 -2.78
CA VAL A 17 -2.70 11.56 -3.31
C VAL A 17 -2.38 10.56 -4.41
N LEU A 18 -1.50 10.92 -5.36
CA LEU A 18 -1.07 10.01 -6.42
C LEU A 18 -0.33 8.79 -5.87
N CYS A 19 0.56 8.97 -4.91
CA CYS A 19 1.27 7.87 -4.27
C CYS A 19 0.31 6.93 -3.52
N TYR A 20 -0.75 7.47 -2.91
CA TYR A 20 -1.77 6.68 -2.23
C TYR A 20 -2.62 5.87 -3.23
N CYS A 21 -3.19 6.54 -4.24
CA CYS A 21 -4.11 5.92 -5.20
C CYS A 21 -3.44 4.94 -6.17
N TYR A 22 -2.13 5.00 -6.34
CA TYR A 22 -1.38 4.13 -7.26
C TYR A 22 -0.25 3.38 -6.55
N GLU A 23 -0.33 3.22 -5.22
CA GLU A 23 0.64 2.45 -4.45
C GLU A 23 0.79 1.04 -5.06
N GLY A 24 2.03 0.60 -5.28
CA GLY A 24 2.30 -0.71 -5.89
C GLY A 24 1.97 -0.84 -7.39
N ASN A 25 1.39 0.20 -8.02
CA ASN A 25 0.98 0.19 -9.43
C ASN A 25 1.65 1.32 -10.24
N LEU A 26 2.95 1.20 -10.47
CA LEU A 26 3.73 2.22 -11.18
C LEU A 26 3.29 2.43 -12.64
N LEU A 27 2.76 1.39 -13.28
CA LEU A 27 2.22 1.49 -14.64
C LEU A 27 0.99 2.40 -14.67
N ALA A 28 0.03 2.17 -13.77
CA ALA A 28 -1.15 3.02 -13.66
C ALA A 28 -0.78 4.46 -13.26
N LEU A 29 0.22 4.65 -12.40
CA LEU A 29 0.72 5.99 -12.07
C LEU A 29 1.30 6.71 -13.30
N ALA A 30 2.11 6.01 -14.11
CA ALA A 30 2.68 6.59 -15.33
C ALA A 30 1.58 6.98 -16.33
N GLN A 31 0.61 6.10 -16.55
CA GLN A 31 -0.55 6.37 -17.40
C GLN A 31 -1.42 7.51 -16.86
N ALA A 32 -1.58 7.59 -15.53
CA ALA A 32 -2.28 8.69 -14.89
C ALA A 32 -1.56 10.02 -15.16
N LEU A 33 -0.24 10.10 -14.97
CA LEU A 33 0.52 11.32 -15.26
C LEU A 33 0.41 11.76 -16.73
N GLU A 34 0.48 10.81 -17.66
CA GLU A 34 0.29 11.09 -19.10
C GLU A 34 -1.12 11.65 -19.37
N ARG A 35 -2.16 11.03 -18.82
CA ARG A 35 -3.54 11.52 -18.91
C ARG A 35 -3.73 12.89 -18.27
N LEU A 36 -3.13 13.14 -17.10
CA LEU A 36 -3.19 14.44 -16.41
C LEU A 36 -2.51 15.54 -17.24
N SER A 37 -1.41 15.22 -17.94
CA SER A 37 -0.74 16.16 -18.85
C SER A 37 -1.61 16.58 -20.05
N LEU A 38 -2.47 15.67 -20.52
CA LEU A 38 -3.43 15.96 -21.60
C LEU A 38 -4.63 16.76 -21.10
N LEU A 39 -5.07 16.55 -19.85
CA LEU A 39 -6.18 17.29 -19.24
C LEU A 39 -5.80 18.72 -18.87
N TRP A 40 -4.56 18.94 -18.45
CA TRP A 40 -4.04 20.25 -18.04
C TRP A 40 -2.76 20.61 -18.78
N PRO A 41 -2.90 21.24 -19.97
CA PRO A 41 -1.75 21.65 -20.78
C PRO A 41 -0.86 22.71 -20.13
N ASP A 42 -1.36 23.40 -19.09
CA ASP A 42 -0.58 24.34 -18.28
C ASP A 42 0.42 23.64 -17.35
N GLY A 43 0.38 22.31 -17.26
CA GLY A 43 1.32 21.48 -16.50
C GLY A 43 1.12 21.51 -14.99
N LYS A 44 0.18 22.32 -14.47
CA LYS A 44 -0.01 22.54 -13.03
C LYS A 44 -0.96 21.52 -12.43
N LEU A 45 -0.43 20.63 -11.61
CA LEU A 45 -1.20 19.59 -10.91
C LEU A 45 -1.36 19.96 -9.44
N THR A 46 -2.39 20.76 -9.19
CA THR A 46 -2.81 21.11 -7.83
C THR A 46 -3.65 20.01 -7.20
N LEU A 47 -3.73 19.99 -5.87
CA LEU A 47 -4.51 18.99 -5.13
C LEU A 47 -5.96 18.83 -5.66
N PRO A 48 -6.77 19.91 -5.83
CA PRO A 48 -8.15 19.75 -6.30
C PRO A 48 -8.25 19.16 -7.71
N ARG A 49 -7.29 19.49 -8.60
CA ARG A 49 -7.26 18.94 -9.96
C ARG A 49 -6.99 17.43 -9.91
N VAL A 50 -6.00 17.02 -9.14
CA VAL A 50 -5.64 15.61 -8.99
C VAL A 50 -6.77 14.82 -8.32
N GLU A 51 -7.38 15.32 -7.25
CA GLU A 51 -8.51 14.65 -6.59
C GLU A 51 -9.71 14.43 -7.51
N GLN A 52 -9.98 15.35 -8.44
CA GLN A 52 -11.10 15.21 -9.39
C GLN A 52 -10.84 14.20 -10.51
N ALA A 53 -9.57 13.96 -10.87
CA ALA A 53 -9.20 13.15 -12.02
C ALA A 53 -8.60 11.79 -11.68
N VAL A 54 -8.20 11.55 -10.44
CA VAL A 54 -7.55 10.30 -10.02
C VAL A 54 -8.57 9.27 -9.59
N ASN A 55 -8.35 8.03 -10.02
CA ASN A 55 -9.07 6.86 -9.55
C ASN A 55 -8.14 6.03 -8.67
N ASP A 56 -8.71 5.40 -7.64
CA ASP A 56 -7.99 4.47 -6.79
C ASP A 56 -7.73 3.16 -7.55
N ALA A 57 -6.47 2.92 -7.89
CA ALA A 57 -5.97 1.76 -8.64
C ALA A 57 -4.69 1.20 -8.01
N ALA A 58 -4.59 1.30 -6.67
CA ALA A 58 -3.49 0.79 -5.90
C ALA A 58 -3.48 -0.74 -5.99
N HIS A 59 -2.29 -1.31 -6.19
CA HIS A 59 -2.09 -2.75 -6.30
C HIS A 59 -1.42 -3.27 -5.04
N PHE A 60 -2.07 -4.21 -4.37
CA PHE A 60 -1.59 -4.76 -3.11
C PHE A 60 -1.46 -6.28 -3.15
N THR A 61 -0.61 -6.77 -2.26
CA THR A 61 -0.49 -8.21 -1.98
C THR A 61 -1.08 -8.50 -0.61
N PRO A 62 -1.45 -9.77 -0.31
CA PRO A 62 -1.87 -10.16 1.03
C PRO A 62 -0.87 -9.82 2.14
N PHE A 63 0.43 -9.74 1.81
CA PHE A 63 1.47 -9.35 2.77
C PHE A 63 1.35 -7.87 3.18
N HIS A 64 1.08 -6.97 2.24
CA HIS A 64 0.84 -5.56 2.55
C HIS A 64 -0.33 -5.39 3.54
N TRP A 65 -1.36 -6.23 3.43
CA TRP A 65 -2.49 -6.24 4.36
C TRP A 65 -2.06 -6.68 5.76
N VAL A 66 -1.32 -7.78 5.88
CA VAL A 66 -0.83 -8.28 7.17
C VAL A 66 0.14 -7.29 7.82
N ASP A 67 1.04 -6.68 7.06
CA ASP A 67 1.94 -5.64 7.58
C ASP A 67 1.17 -4.44 8.15
N ALA A 68 0.10 -4.01 7.47
CA ALA A 68 -0.75 -2.94 7.96
C ALA A 68 -1.48 -3.32 9.27
N LEU A 69 -1.92 -4.58 9.39
CA LEU A 69 -2.50 -5.12 10.63
C LEU A 69 -1.47 -5.14 11.77
N LEU A 70 -0.26 -5.64 11.51
CA LEU A 70 0.82 -5.76 12.50
C LEU A 70 1.30 -4.39 12.99
N MET A 71 1.31 -3.37 12.12
CA MET A 71 1.61 -1.99 12.47
C MET A 71 0.46 -1.25 13.17
N GLY A 72 -0.72 -1.86 13.31
CA GLY A 72 -1.90 -1.20 13.90
C GLY A 72 -2.54 -0.12 13.03
N LYS A 73 -2.21 -0.07 11.73
CA LYS A 73 -2.72 0.95 10.78
C LYS A 73 -4.07 0.52 10.21
N SER A 74 -5.12 0.53 11.03
CA SER A 74 -6.45 0.01 10.69
C SER A 74 -7.06 0.62 9.42
N LYS A 75 -6.99 1.94 9.24
CA LYS A 75 -7.49 2.63 8.03
C LYS A 75 -6.82 2.11 6.76
N ARG A 76 -5.50 1.90 6.81
CA ARG A 76 -4.72 1.33 5.68
C ARG A 76 -5.10 -0.14 5.47
N ALA A 77 -5.23 -0.93 6.53
CA ALA A 77 -5.60 -2.34 6.42
C ALA A 77 -6.99 -2.51 5.75
N LEU A 78 -7.96 -1.65 6.08
CA LEU A 78 -9.28 -1.67 5.44
C LEU A 78 -9.22 -1.28 3.95
N HIS A 79 -8.45 -0.25 3.61
CA HIS A 79 -8.25 0.15 2.21
C HIS A 79 -7.59 -0.95 1.38
N ILE A 80 -6.51 -1.59 1.90
CA ILE A 80 -5.86 -2.72 1.24
C ILE A 80 -6.84 -3.88 1.05
N LEU A 81 -7.62 -4.22 2.08
CA LEU A 81 -8.60 -5.30 2.01
C LEU A 81 -9.67 -5.03 0.94
N GLN A 82 -10.11 -3.78 0.80
CA GLN A 82 -11.03 -3.38 -0.25
C GLN A 82 -10.42 -3.56 -1.64
N GLN A 83 -9.16 -3.15 -1.85
CA GLN A 83 -8.45 -3.32 -3.12
C GLN A 83 -8.25 -4.80 -3.47
N LEU A 84 -7.80 -5.62 -2.52
CA LEU A 84 -7.65 -7.07 -2.71
C LEU A 84 -8.98 -7.73 -3.12
N ARG A 85 -10.11 -7.26 -2.58
CA ARG A 85 -11.44 -7.72 -2.99
C ARG A 85 -11.79 -7.32 -4.42
N LEU A 86 -11.47 -6.09 -4.83
CA LEU A 86 -11.70 -5.61 -6.20
C LEU A 86 -10.84 -6.35 -7.23
N GLU A 87 -9.63 -6.73 -6.86
CA GLU A 87 -8.72 -7.54 -7.68
C GLU A 87 -9.07 -9.04 -7.72
N GLY A 88 -10.11 -9.46 -6.99
CA GLY A 88 -10.55 -10.86 -6.96
C GLY A 88 -9.61 -11.79 -6.20
N SER A 89 -8.84 -11.26 -5.23
CA SER A 89 -7.98 -12.08 -4.38
C SER A 89 -8.79 -13.13 -3.62
N GLU A 90 -8.33 -14.38 -3.65
CA GLU A 90 -9.02 -15.47 -2.97
C GLU A 90 -8.98 -15.29 -1.44
N PRO A 91 -10.13 -15.33 -0.74
CA PRO A 91 -10.17 -15.20 0.72
C PRO A 91 -9.34 -16.26 1.45
N VAL A 92 -9.19 -17.45 0.86
CA VAL A 92 -8.38 -18.55 1.43
C VAL A 92 -6.91 -18.15 1.55
N ILE A 93 -6.36 -17.43 0.56
CA ILE A 93 -4.98 -16.94 0.61
C ILE A 93 -4.84 -15.91 1.73
N LEU A 94 -5.79 -14.99 1.86
CA LEU A 94 -5.79 -13.98 2.94
C LEU A 94 -5.79 -14.65 4.33
N LEU A 95 -6.66 -15.64 4.53
CA LEU A 95 -6.74 -16.39 5.77
C LEU A 95 -5.45 -17.14 6.08
N ARG A 96 -4.83 -17.79 5.09
CA ARG A 96 -3.56 -18.53 5.28
C ARG A 96 -2.39 -17.60 5.59
N THR A 97 -2.30 -16.45 4.91
CA THR A 97 -1.26 -15.44 5.16
C THR A 97 -1.40 -14.86 6.57
N LEU A 98 -2.62 -14.48 6.98
CA LEU A 98 -2.86 -13.99 8.34
C LEU A 98 -2.63 -15.06 9.40
N GLN A 99 -3.09 -16.29 9.16
CA GLN A 99 -2.91 -17.42 10.08
C GLN A 99 -1.44 -17.65 10.41
N ARG A 100 -0.56 -17.61 9.40
CA ARG A 100 0.88 -17.82 9.59
C ARG A 100 1.47 -16.83 10.57
N GLU A 101 1.23 -15.53 10.35
CA GLU A 101 1.77 -14.47 11.20
C GLU A 101 1.12 -14.44 12.59
N LEU A 102 -0.19 -14.66 12.67
CA LEU A 102 -0.89 -14.69 13.96
C LEU A 102 -0.40 -15.83 14.85
N LEU A 103 -0.23 -17.04 14.29
CA LEU A 103 0.29 -18.18 15.05
C LEU A 103 1.75 -17.98 15.46
N LEU A 104 2.56 -17.37 14.59
CA LEU A 104 3.93 -17.00 14.93
C LEU A 104 3.96 -16.04 16.13
N LEU A 105 3.15 -14.97 16.09
CA LEU A 105 3.03 -14.02 17.20
C LEU A 105 2.56 -14.66 18.49
N VAL A 106 1.56 -15.55 18.44
CA VAL A 106 1.09 -16.27 19.63
C VAL A 106 2.23 -17.12 20.23
N ASN A 107 2.99 -17.82 19.38
CA ASN A 107 4.11 -18.65 19.84
C ASN A 107 5.24 -17.81 20.45
N LEU A 108 5.63 -16.72 19.78
CA LEU A 108 6.63 -15.78 20.28
C LEU A 108 6.18 -15.17 21.62
N LYS A 109 4.92 -14.74 21.72
CA LYS A 109 4.37 -14.16 22.94
C LYS A 109 4.39 -15.14 24.10
N ARG A 110 3.99 -16.39 23.87
CA ARG A 110 4.04 -17.46 24.89
C ARG A 110 5.46 -17.75 25.36
N GLN A 111 6.43 -17.83 24.44
CA GLN A 111 7.82 -18.14 24.78
C GLN A 111 8.59 -16.95 25.37
N SER A 112 8.15 -15.71 25.09
CA SER A 112 8.80 -14.50 25.60
C SER A 112 8.82 -14.39 27.14
N ALA A 113 7.95 -15.15 27.83
CA ALA A 113 7.94 -15.23 29.28
C ALA A 113 9.16 -15.96 29.87
N HIS A 114 9.80 -16.84 29.09
CA HIS A 114 10.88 -17.71 29.56
C HIS A 114 12.15 -17.63 28.71
N THR A 115 12.08 -17.07 27.50
CA THR A 115 13.20 -16.95 26.57
C THR A 115 13.31 -15.50 26.09
N PRO A 116 14.51 -14.90 26.05
CA PRO A 116 14.68 -13.54 25.55
C PRO A 116 14.27 -13.44 24.07
N LEU A 117 13.58 -12.35 23.72
CA LEU A 117 13.01 -12.13 22.39
C LEU A 117 14.03 -12.30 21.25
N ARG A 118 15.27 -11.84 21.45
CA ARG A 118 16.33 -11.94 20.44
C ARG A 118 16.59 -13.39 20.02
N ALA A 119 16.70 -14.31 20.98
CA ALA A 119 16.90 -15.72 20.68
C ALA A 119 15.69 -16.37 19.99
N LEU A 120 14.48 -15.89 20.28
CA LEU A 120 13.26 -16.34 19.61
C LEU A 120 13.19 -15.85 18.16
N PHE A 121 13.57 -14.60 17.92
CA PHE A 121 13.65 -14.01 16.58
C PHE A 121 14.69 -14.72 15.72
N ASP A 122 15.90 -14.95 16.25
CA ASP A 122 16.94 -15.74 15.57
C ASP A 122 16.44 -17.15 15.20
N LYS A 123 15.73 -17.82 16.11
CA LYS A 123 15.16 -19.17 15.89
C LYS A 123 14.09 -19.18 14.80
N HIS A 124 13.24 -18.17 14.75
CA HIS A 124 12.13 -18.07 13.81
C HIS A 124 12.47 -17.31 12.53
N ARG A 125 13.69 -16.78 12.42
CA ARG A 125 14.19 -15.96 11.29
C ARG A 125 13.32 -14.73 11.03
N VAL A 126 12.99 -14.02 12.10
CA VAL A 126 12.25 -12.75 12.09
C VAL A 126 13.17 -11.62 12.53
#